data_AF-A0A1S8Y6U3-F1
#
_entry.id   AF-A0A1S8Y6U3-F1
#
_cell.length_a   1.000
_cell.length_b   1.000
_cell.length_c   1.000
_cell.angle_alpha   90.00
_cell.angle_beta   90.00
_cell.angle_gamma   90.00
#
_symmetry.space_group_name_H-M   'P 1'
#
loop_
_entity.id
_entity.type
_entity.pdbx_description
1 polymer ?
#
loop_
_entity_poly.entity_id
_entity_poly.type
_entity_poly.pdbx_seq_one_letter_code
_entity_poly.pdbx_strand_id
1 'polypeptide(L)' 'MSLIQKSFKRLHYPVDVIAQCVRWYLTYSLSLRNLEEMMAERGITVDHSTLHRWVIRLVPLL' A
#
# COMPACT_ATOMS: atom_id res chain seq x y z
N MET A 1 -8.23 12.80 4.80
CA MET A 1 -8.71 11.41 4.58
C MET A 1 -9.53 11.18 3.30
N SER A 2 -10.19 12.16 2.67
CA SER A 2 -11.15 11.88 1.55
C SER A 2 -10.53 11.66 0.16
N LEU A 3 -9.36 12.24 -0.13
CA LEU A 3 -8.67 12.11 -1.43
C LEU A 3 -8.10 10.70 -1.67
N ILE A 4 -7.61 10.08 -0.60
CA ILE A 4 -7.10 8.70 -0.61
C ILE A 4 -8.27 7.74 -0.88
N GLN A 5 -9.40 7.86 -0.19
CA GLN A 5 -10.55 7.00 -0.48
C GLN A 5 -11.09 7.14 -1.91
N LYS A 6 -11.09 8.34 -2.49
CA LYS A 6 -11.47 8.55 -3.90
C LYS A 6 -10.49 7.89 -4.88
N SER A 7 -9.19 7.97 -4.61
CA SER A 7 -8.13 7.45 -5.49
C SER A 7 -8.08 5.92 -5.52
N PHE A 8 -8.65 5.26 -4.50
CA PHE A 8 -8.60 3.81 -4.30
C PHE A 8 -9.99 3.14 -4.30
N LYS A 9 -11.05 3.87 -4.65
CA LYS A 9 -12.47 3.44 -4.59
C LYS A 9 -12.84 2.22 -5.46
N ARG A 10 -11.93 1.73 -6.31
CA ARG A 10 -12.12 0.58 -7.20
C ARG A 10 -11.04 -0.51 -7.04
N LEU A 11 -10.20 -0.42 -6.00
CA LEU A 11 -9.17 -1.43 -5.77
C LEU A 11 -9.74 -2.58 -4.93
N HIS A 12 -9.23 -3.78 -5.21
CA HIS A 12 -9.62 -5.03 -4.55
C HIS A 12 -9.33 -5.06 -3.04
N TYR A 13 -8.52 -4.10 -2.56
CA TYR A 13 -8.05 -4.03 -1.18
C TYR A 13 -8.64 -2.81 -0.46
N PRO A 14 -8.95 -2.93 0.84
CA PRO A 14 -9.38 -1.79 1.65
C PRO A 14 -8.36 -0.66 1.62
N VAL A 15 -8.86 0.57 1.54
CA VAL A 15 -8.04 1.79 1.45
C VAL A 15 -7.06 1.89 2.61
N ASP A 16 -7.46 1.48 3.81
CA ASP A 16 -6.63 1.55 5.02
C ASP A 16 -5.42 0.62 4.94
N VAL A 17 -5.56 -0.55 4.33
CA VAL A 17 -4.45 -1.49 4.08
C VAL A 17 -3.42 -0.84 3.17
N ILE A 18 -3.90 -0.24 2.08
CA ILE A 18 -3.05 0.40 1.08
C ILE A 18 -2.30 1.59 1.69
N ALA A 19 -3.00 2.43 2.44
CA ALA A 19 -2.40 3.57 3.12
C ALA A 19 -1.36 3.13 4.16
N GLN A 20 -1.61 2.03 4.88
CA GLN A 20 -0.67 1.46 5.84
C GLN A 20 0.61 0.95 5.16
N CYS A 21 0.49 0.24 4.03
CA CYS A 21 1.65 -0.21 3.23
C CYS A 21 2.53 0.98 2.82
N VAL A 22 1.92 2.01 2.24
CA VAL A 22 2.66 3.18 1.73
C VAL A 22 3.30 3.95 2.88
N ARG A 23 2.61 4.10 4.01
CA ARG A 23 3.19 4.70 5.22
C ARG A 23 4.42 3.93 5.68
N TRP A 24 4.35 2.60 5.72
CA TRP A 24 5.49 1.78 6.14
C TRP A 24 6.67 1.86 5.19
N TYR A 25 6.41 1.85 3.88
CA TYR A 25 7.43 2.07 2.84
C TYR A 25 8.18 3.39 3.08
N LEU A 26 7.45 4.48 3.34
CA LEU A 26 8.02 5.82 3.52
C LEU A 26 8.68 6.03 4.90
N THR A 27 8.18 5.41 5.95
CA THR A 27 8.62 5.67 7.34
C THR A 27 9.81 4.80 7.75
N TYR A 28 9.86 3.54 7.29
CA TYR A 28 10.78 2.53 7.83
C TYR A 28 11.81 2.03 6.82
N SER A 29 11.95 2.69 5.65
CA SER A 29 12.89 2.29 4.59
C SER A 29 12.76 0.81 4.19
N LEU A 30 11.54 0.26 4.27
CA LEU A 30 11.27 -1.15 3.98
C LEU A 30 11.32 -1.43 2.48
N SER A 31 11.88 -2.57 2.11
CA SER A 31 11.79 -3.06 0.74
C SER A 31 10.35 -3.46 0.40
N LEU A 32 9.97 -3.41 -0.88
CA LEU A 32 8.64 -3.87 -1.32
C LEU A 32 8.43 -5.36 -1.07
N ARG A 33 9.49 -6.17 -1.05
CA ARG A 33 9.42 -7.60 -0.71
C ARG A 33 9.14 -7.82 0.77
N ASN A 34 9.76 -7.02 1.65
CA ASN A 34 9.45 -7.08 3.08
C ASN A 34 7.99 -6.71 3.32
N LEU A 35 7.46 -5.72 2.60
CA LEU A 35 6.05 -5.35 2.69
C LEU A 35 5.12 -6.44 2.17
N GLU A 36 5.50 -7.15 1.11
CA GLU A 36 4.77 -8.32 0.61
C GLU A 36 4.71 -9.44 1.67
N GLU A 37 5.83 -9.77 2.30
CA GLU A 37 5.89 -10.75 3.40
C GLU A 37 5.05 -10.32 4.61
N MET A 38 5.16 -9.07 5.05
CA MET A 38 4.37 -8.52 6.15
C MET A 38 2.86 -8.50 5.86
N MET A 39 2.48 -8.33 4.59
CA MET A 39 1.09 -8.41 4.17
C MET A 39 0.61 -9.87 4.14
N ALA A 40 1.46 -10.80 3.70
CA ALA A 40 1.16 -12.22 3.72
C ALA A 40 0.96 -12.75 5.16
N GLU A 41 1.77 -12.30 6.13
CA GLU A 41 1.59 -12.59 7.56
C GLU A 41 0.22 -12.11 8.09
N ARG A 42 -0.34 -11.06 7.50
CA ARG A 42 -1.67 -10.50 7.82
C ARG A 42 -2.80 -11.17 7.03
N GLY A 43 -2.51 -12.23 6.27
CA GLY A 43 -3.47 -12.93 5.42
C GLY A 43 -3.80 -12.20 4.11
N ILE A 44 -2.99 -11.22 3.71
CA ILE A 44 -3.18 -10.41 2.51
C ILE A 44 -2.10 -10.78 1.48
N THR A 45 -2.47 -11.61 0.52
CA THR A 45 -1.56 -12.01 -0.57
C THR A 45 -1.52 -10.91 -1.63
N VAL A 46 -0.46 -10.11 -1.63
CA VAL A 46 -0.26 -9.01 -2.59
C VAL A 46 1.17 -9.03 -3.14
N ASP A 47 1.30 -9.08 -4.46
CA ASP A 47 2.62 -9.05 -5.10
C ASP A 47 3.30 -7.67 -4.97
N HIS A 48 4.63 -7.65 -4.79
CA HIS A 48 5.43 -6.43 -4.70
C HIS A 48 5.19 -5.42 -5.85
N SER A 49 4.86 -5.87 -7.08
CA SER A 49 4.53 -4.95 -8.18
C SER A 49 3.23 -4.17 -7.92
N THR A 50 2.28 -4.77 -7.20
CA THR A 50 1.04 -4.12 -6.78
C THR A 50 1.31 -3.10 -5.68
N LEU A 51 2.16 -3.44 -4.72
CA LEU A 51 2.62 -2.50 -3.69
C LEU A 51 3.34 -1.30 -4.32
N HIS A 52 4.21 -1.54 -5.31
CA HIS A 52 4.88 -0.47 -6.05
C HIS A 52 3.90 0.49 -6.74
N ARG A 53 2.85 -0.04 -7.38
CA ARG A 53 1.79 0.77 -7.99
C ARG A 53 1.04 1.63 -6.96
N TRP A 54 0.82 1.10 -5.76
CA TRP A 54 0.19 1.87 -4.68
C TRP A 54 1.07 3.03 -4.24
N VAL A 55 2.37 2.78 -4.03
CA VAL A 55 3.34 3.81 -3.65
C VAL A 55 3.38 4.92 -4.71
N ILE A 56 3.55 4.59 -5.99
CA ILE A 56 3.59 5.59 -7.07
C ILE A 56 2.30 6.43 -7.12
N ARG A 57 1.15 5.82 -6.86
CA ARG A 57 -0.15 6.53 -6.88
C ARG A 57 -0.38 7.39 -5.64
N LEU A 58 0.09 6.97 -4.46
CA LEU A 58 -0.17 7.65 -3.19
C LEU A 58 0.86 8.71 -2.83
N VAL A 59 2.13 8.49 -3.17
CA VAL A 59 3.21 9.43 -2.83
C VAL A 59 2.93 10.86 -3.32
N PRO A 60 2.39 11.10 -4.54
CA PRO A 60 2.05 12.46 -4.97
C PRO A 60 0.83 13.07 -4.27
N LEU A 61 0.07 12.29 -3.48
CA LEU A 61 -1.17 12.70 -2.82
C LEU A 61 -1.01 12.90 -1.31
N LEU A 62 0.18 12.59 -0.77
CA LEU A 62 0.57 12.74 0.63
C LEU A 62 1.43 13.99 0.80
#